data_AF-A0A3M0LW20-F1
#
_entry.id   AF-A0A3M0LW20-F1
#
_cell.length_a   1.000
_cell.length_b   1.000
_cell.length_c   1.000
_cell.angle_alpha   90.00
_cell.angle_beta   90.00
_cell.angle_gamma   90.00
#
_symmetry.space_group_name_H-M   'P 1'
#
loop_
_entity.id
_entity.type
_entity.pdbx_description
1 polymer ?
#
loop_
_entity_poly.entity_id
_entity_poly.type
_entity_poly.pdbx_seq_one_letter_code
_entity_poly.pdbx_strand_id
1 'polypeptide(L)'
;MSILIDRNTRVLCQGMTGKTATFHTRAALEYGTRMVGGVAPGKGGSTHLDLPVFDTVTEARQATDADATVIYVPPLGAADAICEAIHAGIALIVCITEGIPVLDMQRVKRALAGSKSRLIGPNCPGLITTDECKIGIMPASIFRKGSVGIVSRSGTLTYEAVFQTSQQGLGQTTAVGIGGDPVKGTEFIDMLEMFLADPATESIVMIGEIGGQAEEDAARFLADEARRGRSKPTVGFIAGRTAPPGRRMGHAGAVISGGKGGAGDKIAAMREAGIRVSPTPARIGETLVGLLKGQPEDARATAAE
;
A
#
# COMPACT_ATOMS: atom_id res chain seq x y z
N MET A 1 0.62 8.37 -16.22
CA MET A 1 0.18 9.22 -15.10
C MET A 1 0.65 8.51 -13.84
N SER A 2 0.35 8.99 -12.64
CA SER A 2 0.51 8.20 -11.42
C SER A 2 -0.86 7.87 -10.86
N ILE A 3 -0.94 6.91 -9.93
CA ILE A 3 -2.19 6.60 -9.25
C ILE A 3 -2.19 7.26 -7.87
N LEU A 4 -3.36 7.74 -7.43
CA LEU A 4 -3.66 8.33 -6.11
C LEU A 4 -2.96 9.65 -5.76
N ILE A 5 -1.65 9.76 -5.97
CA ILE A 5 -0.83 10.91 -5.57
C ILE A 5 0.14 11.33 -6.67
N ASP A 6 0.43 12.62 -6.70
CA ASP A 6 1.35 13.29 -7.61
C ASP A 6 2.09 14.44 -6.90
N ARG A 7 2.94 15.16 -7.62
CA ARG A 7 3.68 16.33 -7.11
C ARG A 7 2.80 17.48 -6.57
N ASN A 8 1.54 17.54 -6.97
CA ASN A 8 0.63 18.62 -6.59
C ASN A 8 -0.15 18.31 -5.32
N THR A 9 -0.23 17.04 -4.95
CA THR A 9 -0.97 16.52 -3.79
C THR A 9 -0.53 17.20 -2.50
N ARG A 10 -1.45 17.91 -1.84
CA ARG A 10 -1.21 18.58 -0.55
C ARG A 10 -1.51 17.65 0.60
N VAL A 11 -0.54 17.46 1.50
CA VAL A 11 -0.59 16.44 2.53
C VAL A 11 -0.60 17.03 3.94
N LEU A 12 -1.57 16.63 4.76
CA LEU A 12 -1.59 16.87 6.19
C LEU A 12 -0.96 15.71 6.97
N CYS A 13 -0.43 16.00 8.16
CA CYS A 13 0.01 14.98 9.10
C CYS A 13 -0.82 15.00 10.39
N GLN A 14 -1.58 13.93 10.68
CA GLN A 14 -2.30 13.78 11.94
C GLN A 14 -1.39 13.15 13.01
N GLY A 15 -1.30 13.81 14.16
CA GLY A 15 -0.30 13.50 15.19
C GLY A 15 1.07 14.14 14.92
N MET A 16 1.13 15.23 14.13
CA MET A 16 2.36 15.79 13.55
C MET A 16 3.49 16.06 14.56
N THR A 17 3.14 16.45 15.79
CA THR A 17 4.11 16.80 16.84
C THR A 17 4.64 15.57 17.61
N GLY A 18 4.18 14.37 17.28
CA GLY A 18 4.73 13.12 17.81
C GLY A 18 6.09 12.76 17.20
N LYS A 19 6.88 11.93 17.89
CA LYS A 19 8.24 11.55 17.47
C LYS A 19 8.29 10.94 16.06
N THR A 20 7.49 9.89 15.81
CA THR A 20 7.42 9.20 14.52
C THR A 20 6.91 10.11 13.41
N ALA A 21 5.85 10.87 13.70
CA ALA A 21 5.26 11.83 12.78
C ALA A 21 6.26 12.92 12.36
N THR A 22 7.01 13.47 13.34
CA THR A 22 8.04 14.48 13.10
C THR A 22 9.13 13.96 12.17
N PHE A 23 9.64 12.75 12.44
CA PHE A 23 10.67 12.13 11.63
C PHE A 23 10.21 11.94 10.18
N HIS A 24 9.03 11.34 9.97
CA HIS A 24 8.56 11.04 8.62
C HIS A 24 8.00 12.26 7.88
N THR A 25 7.48 13.27 8.58
CA THR A 25 7.09 14.55 7.95
C THR A 25 8.33 15.27 7.42
N ARG A 26 9.42 15.29 8.19
CA ARG A 26 10.71 15.82 7.73
C ARG A 26 11.24 15.07 6.51
N ALA A 27 11.26 13.74 6.58
CA ALA A 27 11.70 12.91 5.44
C ALA A 27 10.81 13.10 4.19
N ALA A 28 9.50 13.35 4.37
CA ALA A 28 8.59 13.64 3.26
C ALA A 28 8.89 15.01 2.63
N LEU A 29 9.14 16.04 3.45
CA LEU A 29 9.60 17.36 2.99
C LEU A 29 10.92 17.26 2.22
N GLU A 30 11.92 16.55 2.76
CA GLU A 30 13.22 16.32 2.12
C GLU A 30 13.09 15.58 0.77
N TYR A 31 12.09 14.71 0.64
CA TYR A 31 11.80 14.04 -0.63
C TYR A 31 11.10 14.93 -1.66
N GLY A 32 10.54 16.07 -1.25
CA GLY A 32 9.76 16.98 -2.11
C GLY A 32 8.25 16.81 -2.01
N THR A 33 7.75 16.07 -1.02
CA THR A 33 6.30 15.98 -0.76
C THR A 33 5.78 17.32 -0.27
N ARG A 34 4.66 17.77 -0.84
CA ARG A 34 4.00 19.03 -0.46
C ARG A 34 3.22 18.86 0.85
N MET A 35 3.93 18.79 1.96
CA MET A 35 3.35 18.85 3.30
C MET A 35 2.84 20.27 3.56
N VAL A 36 1.58 20.43 3.97
CA VAL A 36 0.94 21.75 4.13
C VAL A 36 0.59 22.10 5.58
N GLY A 37 0.73 21.16 6.50
CA GLY A 37 0.37 21.35 7.90
C GLY A 37 0.16 20.02 8.62
N GLY A 38 -0.29 20.12 9.86
CA GLY A 38 -0.68 18.93 10.61
C GLY A 38 -1.63 19.22 11.76
N VAL A 39 -2.15 18.14 12.32
CA VAL A 39 -3.14 18.18 13.39
C VAL A 39 -2.53 17.63 14.66
N ALA A 40 -2.66 18.38 15.75
CA ALA A 40 -2.30 17.95 17.10
C ALA A 40 -3.21 18.67 18.10
N PRO A 41 -4.27 18.01 18.60
CA PRO A 41 -5.23 18.63 19.52
C PRO A 41 -4.57 19.26 20.74
N GLY A 42 -4.98 20.48 21.09
CA GLY A 42 -4.41 21.32 22.13
C GLY A 42 -3.16 22.10 21.71
N LYS A 43 -2.77 22.05 20.44
CA LYS A 43 -1.61 22.76 19.88
C LYS A 43 -1.94 23.57 18.63
N GLY A 44 -3.21 23.78 18.31
CA GLY A 44 -3.64 24.64 17.21
C GLY A 44 -3.06 26.06 17.32
N GLY A 45 -2.72 26.65 16.18
CA GLY A 45 -2.09 27.98 16.09
C GLY A 45 -0.58 27.99 16.31
N SER A 46 0.03 26.85 16.68
CA SER A 46 1.48 26.71 16.74
C SER A 46 2.09 26.33 15.39
N THR A 47 3.41 26.28 15.33
CA THR A 47 4.18 25.81 14.16
C THR A 47 5.07 24.64 14.55
N HIS A 48 5.27 23.69 13.62
CA HIS A 48 6.21 22.58 13.77
C HIS A 48 6.80 22.21 12.41
N LEU A 49 8.12 22.05 12.31
CA LEU A 49 8.82 21.87 11.02
C LEU A 49 8.48 22.99 10.01
N ASP A 50 8.34 24.23 10.49
CA ASP A 50 7.93 25.40 9.70
C ASP A 50 6.57 25.27 9.01
N LEU A 51 5.72 24.34 9.48
CA LEU A 51 4.35 24.12 9.01
C LEU A 51 3.34 24.47 10.11
N PRO A 52 2.14 24.96 9.75
CA PRO A 52 1.08 25.26 10.71
C PRO A 52 0.53 23.99 11.37
N VAL A 53 0.23 24.09 12.66
CA VAL A 53 -0.45 23.07 13.45
C VAL A 53 -1.87 23.52 13.76
N PHE A 54 -2.83 22.62 13.57
CA PHE A 54 -4.25 22.84 13.81
C PHE A 54 -4.76 21.91 14.91
N ASP A 55 -5.87 22.27 15.54
CA ASP A 55 -6.51 21.41 16.53
C ASP A 55 -7.35 20.31 15.87
N THR A 56 -7.96 20.60 14.71
CA THR A 56 -8.82 19.66 13.97
C THR A 56 -8.43 19.51 12.50
N VAL A 57 -8.79 18.37 11.90
CA VAL A 57 -8.61 18.12 10.45
C VAL A 57 -9.49 19.05 9.62
N THR A 58 -10.67 19.41 10.11
CA THR A 58 -11.59 20.35 9.42
C THR A 58 -10.94 21.72 9.25
N GLU A 59 -10.39 22.30 10.32
CA GLU A 59 -9.67 23.58 10.26
C GLU A 59 -8.46 23.49 9.34
N ALA A 60 -7.66 22.42 9.50
CA ALA A 60 -6.48 22.20 8.68
C ALA A 60 -6.83 22.14 7.20
N ARG A 61 -7.91 21.41 6.83
CA ARG A 61 -8.37 21.31 5.46
C ARG A 61 -8.86 22.66 4.94
N GLN A 62 -9.67 23.40 5.69
CA GLN A 62 -10.19 24.70 5.27
C GLN A 62 -9.06 25.72 5.03
N ALA A 63 -8.00 25.67 5.84
CA ALA A 63 -6.88 26.60 5.73
C ALA A 63 -5.88 26.25 4.62
N THR A 64 -5.79 24.97 4.23
CA THR A 64 -4.72 24.47 3.34
C THR A 64 -5.22 23.82 2.06
N ASP A 65 -6.53 23.58 1.96
CA ASP A 65 -7.19 22.81 0.92
C ASP A 65 -6.58 21.40 0.75
N ALA A 66 -6.13 20.77 1.84
CA ALA A 66 -5.45 19.49 1.77
C ALA A 66 -6.24 18.39 1.03
N ASP A 67 -5.53 17.65 0.18
CA ASP A 67 -6.08 16.57 -0.65
C ASP A 67 -5.94 15.22 0.07
N ALA A 68 -4.87 15.07 0.85
CA ALA A 68 -4.52 13.84 1.55
C ALA A 68 -4.07 14.07 3.00
N THR A 69 -4.11 13.01 3.81
CA THR A 69 -3.54 13.02 5.16
C THR A 69 -2.85 11.69 5.51
N VAL A 70 -1.74 11.77 6.25
CA VAL A 70 -1.06 10.64 6.86
C VAL A 70 -1.29 10.62 8.37
N ILE A 71 -1.56 9.44 8.92
CA ILE A 71 -1.87 9.24 10.34
C ILE A 71 -0.74 8.46 11.01
N TYR A 72 -0.14 9.08 12.02
CA TYR A 72 0.84 8.49 12.94
C TYR A 72 0.35 8.47 14.39
N VAL A 73 -0.97 8.59 14.58
CA VAL A 73 -1.62 8.57 15.90
C VAL A 73 -1.54 7.16 16.50
N PRO A 74 -1.25 7.00 17.81
CA PRO A 74 -1.19 5.68 18.45
C PRO A 74 -2.49 4.87 18.31
N PRO A 75 -2.45 3.54 18.49
CA PRO A 75 -3.55 2.64 18.14
C PRO A 75 -4.90 3.00 18.72
N LEU A 76 -4.94 3.43 19.99
CA LEU A 76 -6.18 3.78 20.69
C LEU A 76 -6.89 5.02 20.13
N GLY A 77 -6.19 5.91 19.42
CA GLY A 77 -6.78 7.11 18.81
C GLY A 77 -6.84 7.06 17.29
N ALA A 78 -6.25 6.05 16.65
CA ALA A 78 -6.08 6.03 15.20
C ALA A 78 -7.40 5.85 14.44
N ALA A 79 -8.35 5.06 14.97
CA ALA A 79 -9.65 4.90 14.34
C ALA A 79 -10.48 6.20 14.34
N ASP A 80 -10.42 6.95 15.44
CA ASP A 80 -11.09 8.26 15.54
C ASP A 80 -10.41 9.28 14.61
N ALA A 81 -9.08 9.28 14.51
CA ALA A 81 -8.34 10.12 13.54
C ALA A 81 -8.72 9.81 12.09
N ILE A 82 -8.90 8.53 11.74
CA ILE A 82 -9.41 8.15 10.41
C ILE A 82 -10.82 8.71 10.20
N CYS A 83 -11.72 8.53 11.18
CA CYS A 83 -13.10 9.02 11.09
C CYS A 83 -13.17 10.55 11.01
N GLU A 84 -12.29 11.27 11.71
CA GLU A 84 -12.16 12.72 11.63
C GLU A 84 -11.77 13.16 10.21
N ALA A 85 -10.79 12.50 9.60
CA ALA A 85 -10.40 12.79 8.22
C ALA A 85 -11.50 12.46 7.19
N ILE A 86 -12.28 11.40 7.41
CA ILE A 86 -13.47 11.09 6.60
C ILE A 86 -14.51 12.21 6.74
N HIS A 87 -14.80 12.63 7.97
CA HIS A 87 -15.77 13.68 8.26
C HIS A 87 -15.35 15.03 7.65
N ALA A 88 -14.07 15.39 7.78
CA ALA A 88 -13.49 16.57 7.16
C ALA A 88 -13.45 16.46 5.62
N GLY A 89 -13.75 15.30 5.05
CA GLY A 89 -13.86 15.04 3.60
C GLY A 89 -12.52 14.97 2.87
N ILE A 90 -11.43 14.61 3.58
CA ILE A 90 -10.13 14.37 2.95
C ILE A 90 -10.25 13.20 1.97
N ALA A 91 -9.77 13.38 0.74
CA ALA A 91 -9.97 12.41 -0.34
C ALA A 91 -9.10 11.16 -0.14
N LEU A 92 -7.85 11.31 0.28
CA LEU A 92 -6.93 10.20 0.54
C LEU A 92 -6.44 10.20 2.00
N ILE A 93 -6.65 9.08 2.69
CA ILE A 93 -6.23 8.88 4.07
C ILE A 93 -5.24 7.72 4.09
N VAL A 94 -4.07 7.92 4.69
CA VAL A 94 -3.03 6.89 4.82
C VAL A 94 -2.77 6.64 6.30
N CYS A 95 -3.20 5.48 6.80
CA CYS A 95 -2.99 5.12 8.20
C CYS A 95 -1.81 4.16 8.35
N ILE A 96 -0.73 4.63 8.98
CA ILE A 96 0.49 3.84 9.19
C ILE A 96 0.35 2.94 10.42
N THR A 97 -0.39 3.41 11.43
CA THR A 97 -0.52 2.79 12.74
C THR A 97 -0.87 1.31 12.67
N GLU A 98 -0.06 0.48 13.33
CA GLU A 98 -0.32 -0.94 13.55
C GLU A 98 -1.01 -1.16 14.90
N GLY A 99 -1.88 -2.18 15.00
CA GLY A 99 -2.46 -2.62 16.27
C GLY A 99 -3.79 -1.94 16.63
N ILE A 100 -4.45 -1.31 15.65
CA ILE A 100 -5.81 -0.80 15.83
C ILE A 100 -6.76 -1.99 16.09
N PRO A 101 -7.62 -1.96 17.12
CA PRO A 101 -8.58 -3.03 17.35
C PRO A 101 -9.47 -3.28 16.12
N VAL A 102 -9.71 -4.55 15.80
CA VAL A 102 -10.51 -4.94 14.62
C VAL A 102 -11.93 -4.34 14.69
N LEU A 103 -12.53 -4.25 15.88
CA LEU A 103 -13.86 -3.64 16.07
C LEU A 103 -13.87 -2.14 15.75
N ASP A 104 -12.78 -1.43 16.05
CA ASP A 104 -12.68 -0.02 15.70
C ASP A 104 -12.53 0.15 14.18
N MET A 105 -11.78 -0.74 13.53
CA MET A 105 -11.70 -0.77 12.08
C MET A 105 -13.03 -1.13 11.39
N GLN A 106 -13.91 -1.89 12.03
CA GLN A 106 -15.28 -2.09 11.52
C GLN A 106 -16.10 -0.79 11.53
N ARG A 107 -15.95 0.05 12.56
CA ARG A 107 -16.56 1.39 12.60
C ARG A 107 -16.02 2.27 11.47
N VAL A 108 -14.70 2.25 11.25
CA VAL A 108 -14.05 2.94 10.13
C VAL A 108 -14.59 2.47 8.77
N LYS A 109 -14.73 1.15 8.54
CA LYS A 109 -15.31 0.62 7.29
C LYS A 109 -16.73 1.12 7.06
N ARG A 110 -17.54 1.22 8.11
CA ARG A 110 -18.88 1.80 8.03
C ARG A 110 -18.85 3.29 7.69
N ALA A 111 -17.93 4.05 8.25
CA ALA A 111 -17.77 5.48 7.93
C ALA A 111 -17.28 5.70 6.49
N LEU A 112 -16.41 4.83 5.98
CA LEU A 112 -15.97 4.87 4.58
C LEU A 112 -17.11 4.61 3.59
N ALA A 113 -18.05 3.73 3.94
CA ALA A 113 -19.20 3.42 3.10
C ALA A 113 -20.08 4.66 2.89
N GLY A 114 -20.16 5.14 1.65
CA GLY A 114 -20.90 6.36 1.29
C GLY A 114 -20.10 7.66 1.40
N SER A 115 -18.85 7.59 1.89
CA SER A 115 -17.92 8.72 1.82
C SER A 115 -17.27 8.81 0.44
N LYS A 116 -16.60 9.95 0.18
CA LYS A 116 -15.70 10.11 -0.99
C LYS A 116 -14.24 9.83 -0.63
N SER A 117 -13.95 9.43 0.60
CA SER A 117 -12.60 9.20 1.08
C SER A 117 -12.14 7.79 0.73
N ARG A 118 -10.86 7.66 0.37
CA ARG A 118 -10.16 6.38 0.26
C ARG A 118 -9.17 6.23 1.40
N LEU A 119 -9.14 5.05 2.02
CA LEU A 119 -8.17 4.71 3.08
C LEU A 119 -7.15 3.69 2.56
N ILE A 120 -5.87 4.00 2.70
CA ILE A 120 -4.75 3.05 2.61
C ILE A 120 -4.33 2.65 4.03
N GLY A 121 -4.20 1.35 4.28
CA GLY A 121 -3.97 0.80 5.62
C GLY A 121 -5.26 0.48 6.39
N PRO A 122 -5.18 0.29 7.72
CA PRO A 122 -4.04 0.58 8.60
C PRO A 122 -2.91 -0.43 8.49
N ASN A 123 -1.92 -0.36 9.40
CA ASN A 123 -0.77 -1.27 9.45
C ASN A 123 -0.08 -1.39 8.08
N CYS A 124 0.30 -0.24 7.51
CA CYS A 124 0.84 -0.17 6.17
C CYS A 124 2.06 0.76 6.10
N PRO A 125 2.97 0.58 5.13
CA PRO A 125 4.07 1.51 4.92
C PRO A 125 3.62 2.83 4.27
N GLY A 126 2.39 2.89 3.76
CA GLY A 126 1.86 3.98 2.93
C GLY A 126 2.11 3.76 1.44
N LEU A 127 2.24 4.85 0.68
CA LEU A 127 2.48 4.83 -0.75
C LEU A 127 3.46 5.91 -1.23
N ILE A 128 4.05 5.67 -2.40
CA ILE A 128 4.99 6.58 -3.04
C ILE A 128 4.80 6.56 -4.54
N THR A 129 4.67 7.73 -5.15
CA THR A 129 4.84 7.94 -6.59
C THR A 129 6.25 8.49 -6.79
N THR A 130 7.08 7.75 -7.51
CA THR A 130 8.52 8.01 -7.55
C THR A 130 8.85 9.35 -8.21
N ASP A 131 9.71 10.11 -7.54
CA ASP A 131 10.18 11.46 -7.85
C ASP A 131 9.07 12.53 -7.81
N GLU A 132 7.95 12.24 -7.14
CA GLU A 132 6.80 13.15 -7.08
C GLU A 132 6.24 13.32 -5.67
N CYS A 133 5.83 12.25 -5.00
CA CYS A 133 5.16 12.36 -3.71
C CYS A 133 5.32 11.08 -2.89
N LYS A 134 5.60 11.23 -1.59
CA LYS A 134 5.78 10.12 -0.65
C LYS A 134 4.94 10.35 0.59
N ILE A 135 3.97 9.47 0.82
CA ILE A 135 3.12 9.48 2.00
C ILE A 135 3.32 8.18 2.78
N GLY A 136 4.14 8.22 3.83
CA GLY A 136 4.39 7.06 4.70
C GLY A 136 5.86 6.87 5.09
N ILE A 137 6.25 5.63 5.36
CA ILE A 137 7.50 5.29 6.06
C ILE A 137 8.57 4.61 5.20
N MET A 138 8.28 4.35 3.92
CA MET A 138 9.21 3.70 3.00
C MET A 138 10.51 4.49 2.78
N PRO A 139 11.69 3.85 2.64
CA PRO A 139 12.93 4.55 2.34
C PRO A 139 12.91 5.03 0.89
N ALA A 140 12.93 6.35 0.65
CA ALA A 140 12.84 6.90 -0.69
C ALA A 140 14.05 6.59 -1.58
N SER A 141 15.23 6.40 -0.98
CA SER A 141 16.52 6.25 -1.69
C SER A 141 16.64 5.00 -2.57
N ILE A 142 15.78 4.00 -2.38
CA ILE A 142 15.79 2.76 -3.18
C ILE A 142 14.85 2.84 -4.39
N PHE A 143 14.01 3.87 -4.47
CA PHE A 143 13.06 4.06 -5.55
C PHE A 143 13.74 4.73 -6.74
N ARG A 144 13.34 4.32 -7.94
CA ARG A 144 13.78 4.93 -9.19
C ARG A 144 12.61 5.01 -10.15
N LYS A 145 12.36 6.18 -10.74
CA LYS A 145 11.23 6.35 -11.66
C LYS A 145 11.32 5.35 -12.82
N GLY A 146 10.19 4.73 -13.13
CA GLY A 146 10.10 3.67 -14.13
C GLY A 146 8.67 3.28 -14.44
N SER A 147 8.43 2.03 -14.84
CA SER A 147 7.14 1.58 -15.38
C SER A 147 6.44 0.48 -14.57
N VAL A 148 6.98 0.08 -13.41
CA VAL A 148 6.38 -0.98 -12.57
C VAL A 148 5.44 -0.40 -11.50
N GLY A 149 4.18 -0.81 -11.53
CA GLY A 149 3.24 -0.60 -10.42
C GLY A 149 3.40 -1.70 -9.37
N ILE A 150 3.46 -1.34 -8.08
CA ILE A 150 3.63 -2.33 -6.99
C ILE A 150 2.48 -2.20 -5.99
N VAL A 151 1.81 -3.32 -5.69
CA VAL A 151 0.83 -3.43 -4.60
C VAL A 151 1.22 -4.55 -3.65
N SER A 152 1.20 -4.28 -2.35
CA SER A 152 1.71 -5.23 -1.34
C SER A 152 1.01 -5.14 0.01
N ARG A 153 0.86 -6.29 0.68
CA ARG A 153 0.48 -6.35 2.11
C ARG A 153 1.63 -6.11 3.08
N SER A 154 2.88 -6.24 2.62
CA SER A 154 4.09 -6.18 3.46
C SER A 154 5.03 -5.05 3.05
N GLY A 155 5.44 -4.22 4.02
CA GLY A 155 6.38 -3.13 3.78
C GLY A 155 7.75 -3.61 3.31
N THR A 156 8.39 -4.52 4.05
CA THR A 156 9.75 -4.98 3.74
C THR A 156 9.81 -5.74 2.42
N LEU A 157 8.82 -6.58 2.10
CA LEU A 157 8.76 -7.25 0.80
C LEU A 157 8.50 -6.26 -0.36
N THR A 158 7.81 -5.15 -0.10
CA THR A 158 7.73 -4.05 -1.08
C THR A 158 9.11 -3.49 -1.36
N TYR A 159 9.93 -3.27 -0.33
CA TYR A 159 11.28 -2.70 -0.49
C TYR A 159 12.20 -3.65 -1.27
N GLU A 160 12.09 -4.95 -1.03
CA GLU A 160 12.79 -5.97 -1.82
C GLU A 160 12.41 -5.90 -3.31
N ALA A 161 11.10 -5.87 -3.63
CA ALA A 161 10.65 -5.76 -5.00
C ALA A 161 11.05 -4.45 -5.68
N VAL A 162 10.97 -3.33 -4.94
CA VAL A 162 11.44 -2.01 -5.40
C VAL A 162 12.93 -2.07 -5.72
N PHE A 163 13.75 -2.56 -4.79
CA PHE A 163 15.19 -2.67 -4.99
C PHE A 163 15.52 -3.53 -6.21
N GLN A 164 14.92 -4.73 -6.32
CA GLN A 164 15.17 -5.64 -7.43
C GLN A 164 14.74 -5.05 -8.78
N THR A 165 13.56 -4.43 -8.87
CA THR A 165 13.08 -3.81 -10.12
C THR A 165 13.89 -2.57 -10.50
N SER A 166 14.36 -1.78 -9.54
CA SER A 166 15.31 -0.68 -9.76
C SER A 166 16.66 -1.18 -10.30
N GLN A 167 17.21 -2.26 -9.73
CA GLN A 167 18.47 -2.87 -10.17
C GLN A 167 18.39 -3.47 -11.57
N GLN A 168 17.22 -3.97 -11.96
CA GLN A 168 16.94 -4.43 -13.32
C GLN A 168 16.67 -3.29 -14.32
N GLY A 169 16.72 -2.03 -13.87
CA GLY A 169 16.47 -0.86 -14.71
C GLY A 169 15.01 -0.62 -15.07
N LEU A 170 14.07 -1.32 -14.43
CA LEU A 170 12.63 -1.17 -14.69
C LEU A 170 12.03 0.01 -13.93
N GLY A 171 12.48 0.24 -12.68
CA GLY A 171 11.98 1.30 -11.80
C GLY A 171 10.49 1.17 -11.48
N GLN A 172 9.92 2.15 -10.77
CA GLN A 172 8.53 2.13 -10.32
C GLN A 172 7.75 3.37 -10.78
N THR A 173 6.46 3.19 -11.03
CA THR A 173 5.50 4.30 -11.15
C THR A 173 5.05 4.72 -9.76
N THR A 174 4.16 3.92 -9.18
CA THR A 174 3.63 4.06 -7.83
C THR A 174 3.73 2.72 -7.11
N ALA A 175 4.23 2.73 -5.88
CA ALA A 175 4.21 1.58 -4.98
C ALA A 175 3.26 1.85 -3.81
N VAL A 176 2.33 0.93 -3.56
CA VAL A 176 1.30 1.04 -2.54
C VAL A 176 1.36 -0.16 -1.61
N GLY A 177 1.67 0.10 -0.33
CA GLY A 177 1.44 -0.88 0.72
C GLY A 177 0.02 -0.76 1.25
N ILE A 178 -0.84 -1.74 0.98
CA ILE A 178 -2.25 -1.73 1.42
C ILE A 178 -2.41 -2.12 2.89
N GLY A 179 -1.42 -2.83 3.46
CA GLY A 179 -1.32 -3.16 4.88
C GLY A 179 -1.62 -4.62 5.22
N GLY A 180 -1.16 -5.02 6.41
CA GLY A 180 -1.20 -6.40 6.92
C GLY A 180 -2.43 -6.74 7.76
N ASP A 181 -3.31 -5.77 8.03
CA ASP A 181 -4.48 -5.96 8.88
C ASP A 181 -5.66 -6.64 8.13
N PRO A 182 -6.49 -7.43 8.83
CA PRO A 182 -7.60 -8.15 8.22
C PRO A 182 -8.76 -7.23 7.79
N VAL A 183 -8.88 -6.05 8.40
CA VAL A 183 -9.89 -5.04 8.07
C VAL A 183 -9.18 -3.76 7.69
N LYS A 184 -9.17 -3.46 6.39
CA LYS A 184 -8.46 -2.32 5.82
C LYS A 184 -9.28 -1.58 4.77
N GLY A 185 -8.83 -0.38 4.42
CA GLY A 185 -9.56 0.53 3.55
C GLY A 185 -9.54 0.17 2.07
N THR A 186 -8.40 -0.34 1.60
CA THR A 186 -8.11 -0.62 0.19
C THR A 186 -7.58 -2.04 0.03
N GLU A 187 -8.04 -2.73 -1.01
CA GLU A 187 -7.64 -4.10 -1.34
C GLU A 187 -6.81 -4.16 -2.63
N PHE A 188 -6.32 -5.34 -3.00
CA PHE A 188 -5.55 -5.53 -4.24
C PHE A 188 -6.32 -5.06 -5.48
N ILE A 189 -7.60 -5.44 -5.62
CA ILE A 189 -8.41 -5.12 -6.80
C ILE A 189 -8.51 -3.61 -7.03
N ASP A 190 -8.64 -2.81 -5.95
CA ASP A 190 -8.66 -1.36 -6.04
C ASP A 190 -7.41 -0.81 -6.74
N MET A 191 -6.24 -1.33 -6.39
CA MET A 191 -4.96 -0.90 -6.96
C MET A 191 -4.75 -1.45 -8.35
N LEU A 192 -5.14 -2.70 -8.59
CA LEU A 192 -5.03 -3.34 -9.90
C LEU A 192 -5.90 -2.63 -10.94
N GLU A 193 -7.12 -2.22 -10.61
CA GLU A 193 -7.95 -1.40 -11.51
C GLU A 193 -7.23 -0.10 -11.90
N MET A 194 -6.65 0.61 -10.93
CA MET A 194 -5.91 1.86 -11.20
C MET A 194 -4.64 1.62 -12.00
N PHE A 195 -3.89 0.55 -11.70
CA PHE A 195 -2.70 0.20 -12.46
C PHE A 195 -3.02 -0.23 -13.88
N LEU A 196 -4.10 -0.97 -14.13
CA LEU A 196 -4.54 -1.30 -15.49
C LEU A 196 -4.91 -0.04 -16.28
N ALA A 197 -5.56 0.94 -15.64
CA ALA A 197 -5.95 2.20 -16.25
C ALA A 197 -4.78 3.19 -16.49
N ASP A 198 -3.72 3.13 -15.69
CA ASP A 198 -2.61 4.07 -15.80
C ASP A 198 -1.65 3.73 -16.96
N PRO A 199 -1.53 4.56 -18.01
CA PRO A 199 -0.65 4.26 -19.14
C PRO A 199 0.85 4.28 -18.81
N ALA A 200 1.29 4.89 -17.70
CA ALA A 200 2.71 4.85 -17.32
C ALA A 200 3.11 3.52 -16.67
N THR A 201 2.14 2.82 -16.07
CA THR A 201 2.35 1.50 -15.52
C THR A 201 2.28 0.49 -16.66
N GLU A 202 3.39 -0.15 -16.98
CA GLU A 202 3.50 -1.14 -18.07
C GLU A 202 3.51 -2.57 -17.53
N SER A 203 3.86 -2.75 -16.26
CA SER A 203 3.86 -4.04 -15.59
C SER A 203 3.58 -3.90 -14.10
N ILE A 204 3.14 -5.00 -13.48
CA ILE A 204 2.64 -4.99 -12.10
C ILE A 204 3.38 -6.04 -11.26
N VAL A 205 3.75 -5.68 -10.04
CA VAL A 205 4.17 -6.62 -8.99
C VAL A 205 3.11 -6.65 -7.88
N MET A 206 2.60 -7.83 -7.58
CA MET A 206 1.61 -8.08 -6.54
C MET A 206 2.20 -8.97 -5.45
N ILE A 207 2.27 -8.46 -4.21
CA ILE A 207 2.86 -9.19 -3.08
C ILE A 207 1.78 -9.46 -2.03
N GLY A 208 1.41 -10.73 -1.93
CA GLY A 208 0.49 -11.24 -0.93
C GLY A 208 1.17 -12.06 0.15
N GLU A 209 0.34 -12.57 1.04
CA GLU A 209 0.74 -13.44 2.15
C GLU A 209 -0.43 -14.37 2.50
N ILE A 210 -0.22 -15.26 3.47
CA ILE A 210 -1.29 -16.11 4.00
C ILE A 210 -2.46 -15.30 4.61
N GLY A 211 -3.61 -15.96 4.74
CA GLY A 211 -4.82 -15.42 5.35
C GLY A 211 -5.70 -14.64 4.38
N GLY A 212 -7.02 -14.74 4.58
CA GLY A 212 -8.03 -14.14 3.71
C GLY A 212 -8.08 -14.77 2.31
N GLN A 213 -8.80 -14.13 1.39
CA GLN A 213 -8.99 -14.56 -0.02
C GLN A 213 -8.67 -13.46 -1.04
N ALA A 214 -8.10 -12.34 -0.59
CA ALA A 214 -7.92 -11.15 -1.42
C ALA A 214 -7.01 -11.40 -2.63
N GLU A 215 -6.01 -12.27 -2.49
CA GLU A 215 -5.11 -12.66 -3.56
C GLU A 215 -5.80 -13.49 -4.65
N GLU A 216 -6.66 -14.43 -4.24
CA GLU A 216 -7.46 -15.24 -5.16
C GLU A 216 -8.51 -14.40 -5.90
N ASP A 217 -9.13 -13.44 -5.21
CA ASP A 217 -10.09 -12.52 -5.80
C ASP A 217 -9.41 -11.60 -6.82
N ALA A 218 -8.22 -11.09 -6.49
CA ALA A 218 -7.40 -10.30 -7.39
C ALA A 218 -6.93 -11.08 -8.62
N ALA A 219 -6.56 -12.35 -8.46
CA ALA A 219 -6.23 -13.23 -9.58
C ALA A 219 -7.42 -13.40 -10.54
N ARG A 220 -8.61 -13.70 -10.01
CA ARG A 220 -9.84 -13.79 -10.83
C ARG A 220 -10.15 -12.48 -11.55
N PHE A 221 -10.03 -11.35 -10.85
CA PHE A 221 -10.22 -10.03 -11.44
C PHE A 221 -9.28 -9.78 -12.63
N LEU A 222 -7.97 -10.05 -12.49
CA LEU A 222 -7.01 -9.88 -13.59
C LEU A 222 -7.30 -10.80 -14.77
N ALA A 223 -7.72 -12.05 -14.53
CA ALA A 223 -8.11 -12.97 -15.59
C ALA A 223 -9.34 -12.47 -16.37
N ASP A 224 -10.35 -11.95 -15.66
CA ASP A 224 -11.57 -11.40 -16.27
C ASP A 224 -11.29 -10.13 -17.07
N GLU A 225 -10.44 -9.25 -16.56
CA GLU A 225 -10.01 -8.04 -17.27
C GLU A 225 -9.17 -8.38 -18.51
N ALA A 226 -8.31 -9.39 -18.44
CA ALA A 226 -7.56 -9.87 -19.59
C ALA A 226 -8.48 -10.41 -20.70
N ARG A 227 -9.55 -11.15 -20.34
CA ARG A 227 -10.58 -11.60 -21.30
C ARG A 227 -11.32 -10.43 -21.96
N ARG A 228 -11.42 -9.29 -21.26
CA ARG A 228 -11.99 -8.03 -21.77
C ARG A 228 -11.00 -7.18 -22.56
N GLY A 229 -9.75 -7.65 -22.74
CA GLY A 229 -8.71 -6.95 -23.47
C GLY A 229 -7.92 -5.92 -22.67
N ARG A 230 -8.09 -5.87 -21.33
CA ARG A 230 -7.31 -5.03 -20.42
C ARG A 230 -6.34 -5.90 -19.62
N SER A 231 -5.07 -5.95 -20.02
CA SER A 231 -4.06 -6.73 -19.32
C SER A 231 -2.70 -6.04 -19.31
N LYS A 232 -1.91 -6.32 -18.27
CA LYS A 232 -0.51 -5.93 -18.13
C LYS A 232 0.29 -7.10 -17.55
N PRO A 233 1.53 -7.34 -18.00
CA PRO A 233 2.42 -8.34 -17.40
C PRO A 233 2.46 -8.21 -15.88
N THR A 234 2.10 -9.27 -15.18
CA THR A 234 1.98 -9.26 -13.71
C THR A 234 2.82 -10.39 -13.10
N VAL A 235 3.63 -10.03 -12.10
CA VAL A 235 4.36 -10.98 -11.26
C VAL A 235 3.80 -10.99 -9.84
N GLY A 236 3.59 -12.18 -9.29
CA GLY A 236 3.11 -12.41 -7.94
C GLY A 236 4.20 -12.94 -7.00
N PHE A 237 4.13 -12.64 -5.71
CA PHE A 237 4.81 -13.40 -4.65
C PHE A 237 3.87 -13.58 -3.47
N ILE A 238 3.83 -14.78 -2.90
CA ILE A 238 3.03 -15.12 -1.72
C ILE A 238 3.95 -15.56 -0.58
N ALA A 239 3.99 -14.77 0.48
CA ALA A 239 4.70 -15.12 1.71
C ALA A 239 3.93 -16.16 2.55
N GLY A 240 4.67 -16.91 3.38
CA GLY A 240 4.07 -17.84 4.36
C GLY A 240 3.84 -19.26 3.87
N ARG A 241 4.57 -19.73 2.83
CA ARG A 241 4.52 -21.13 2.35
C ARG A 241 4.75 -22.17 3.46
N THR A 242 5.63 -21.84 4.41
CA THR A 242 6.01 -22.70 5.54
C THR A 242 5.32 -22.32 6.85
N ALA A 243 4.30 -21.47 6.80
CA ALA A 243 3.61 -21.02 8.01
C ALA A 243 2.79 -22.16 8.62
N PRO A 244 2.88 -22.39 9.95
CA PRO A 244 2.07 -23.39 10.60
C PRO A 244 0.58 -22.96 10.65
N PRO A 245 -0.38 -23.89 10.47
CA PRO A 245 -1.81 -23.60 10.58
C PRO A 245 -2.19 -23.01 11.95
N GLY A 246 -3.19 -22.11 11.98
CA GLY A 246 -3.74 -21.54 13.21
C GLY A 246 -2.85 -20.55 13.95
N ARG A 247 -1.65 -20.23 13.44
CA ARG A 247 -0.72 -19.27 14.06
C ARG A 247 -0.72 -17.94 13.32
N ARG A 248 -0.78 -16.85 14.07
CA ARG A 248 -0.57 -15.49 13.55
C ARG A 248 0.92 -15.23 13.32
N MET A 249 1.28 -14.79 12.11
CA MET A 249 2.66 -14.55 11.68
C MET A 249 2.99 -13.05 11.66
N GLY A 250 3.12 -12.44 12.84
CA GLY A 250 3.36 -10.99 12.97
C GLY A 250 2.11 -10.18 12.65
N HIS A 251 1.85 -9.94 11.36
CA HIS A 251 0.67 -9.22 10.88
C HIS A 251 -0.64 -9.83 11.41
N ALA A 252 -1.59 -8.97 11.77
CA ALA A 252 -2.90 -9.39 12.28
C ALA A 252 -3.69 -10.26 11.28
N GLY A 253 -3.54 -10.00 9.98
CA GLY A 253 -4.21 -10.74 8.91
C GLY A 253 -3.48 -12.00 8.43
N ALA A 254 -2.23 -12.22 8.86
CA ALA A 254 -1.41 -13.35 8.41
C ALA A 254 -1.66 -14.61 9.26
N VAL A 255 -2.84 -15.23 9.08
CA VAL A 255 -3.24 -16.46 9.77
C VAL A 255 -4.04 -17.38 8.84
N ILE A 256 -3.67 -18.68 8.85
CA ILE A 256 -4.42 -19.73 8.16
C ILE A 256 -5.49 -20.26 9.12
N SER A 257 -6.77 -20.12 8.75
CA SER A 257 -7.91 -20.45 9.60
C SER A 257 -8.93 -21.30 8.84
N GLY A 258 -9.44 -22.36 9.49
CA GLY A 258 -10.50 -23.20 8.92
C GLY A 258 -10.13 -23.88 7.60
N GLY A 259 -8.85 -24.18 7.37
CA GLY A 259 -8.35 -24.77 6.12
C GLY A 259 -8.32 -23.83 4.91
N LYS A 260 -8.52 -22.51 5.11
CA LYS A 260 -8.50 -21.49 4.06
C LYS A 260 -7.39 -20.47 4.29
N GLY A 261 -6.95 -19.84 3.20
CA GLY A 261 -5.92 -18.78 3.23
C GLY A 261 -4.48 -19.32 3.21
N GLY A 262 -4.29 -20.58 2.80
CA GLY A 262 -2.96 -21.15 2.59
C GLY A 262 -2.25 -20.51 1.40
N ALA A 263 -0.92 -20.49 1.44
CA ALA A 263 -0.12 -19.93 0.35
C ALA A 263 -0.26 -20.73 -0.96
N GLY A 264 -0.42 -22.06 -0.88
CA GLY A 264 -0.56 -22.94 -2.04
C GLY A 264 -1.77 -22.59 -2.92
N ASP A 265 -2.95 -22.42 -2.29
CA ASP A 265 -4.19 -22.07 -3.01
C ASP A 265 -4.07 -20.72 -3.72
N LYS A 266 -3.44 -19.73 -3.06
CA LYS A 266 -3.18 -18.40 -3.62
C LYS A 266 -2.25 -18.45 -4.83
N ILE A 267 -1.17 -19.24 -4.73
CA ILE A 267 -0.22 -19.42 -5.82
C ILE A 267 -0.88 -20.12 -7.02
N ALA A 268 -1.72 -21.13 -6.76
CA ALA A 268 -2.46 -21.83 -7.81
C ALA A 268 -3.43 -20.87 -8.53
N ALA A 269 -4.21 -20.09 -7.77
CA ALA A 269 -5.13 -19.10 -8.34
C ALA A 269 -4.39 -18.02 -9.17
N MET A 270 -3.25 -17.52 -8.68
CA MET A 270 -2.42 -16.57 -9.42
C MET A 270 -1.93 -17.17 -10.75
N ARG A 271 -1.41 -18.40 -10.75
CA ARG A 271 -0.93 -19.05 -11.97
C ARG A 271 -2.06 -19.30 -12.97
N GLU A 272 -3.22 -19.75 -12.51
CA GLU A 272 -4.40 -19.95 -13.36
C GLU A 272 -4.86 -18.64 -14.03
N ALA A 273 -4.70 -17.51 -13.35
CA ALA A 273 -4.99 -16.19 -13.89
C ALA A 273 -3.90 -15.63 -14.83
N GLY A 274 -2.83 -16.39 -15.10
CA GLY A 274 -1.71 -15.95 -15.94
C GLY A 274 -0.71 -15.03 -15.23
N ILE A 275 -0.79 -14.92 -13.89
CA ILE A 275 0.21 -14.21 -13.09
C ILE A 275 1.42 -15.12 -12.90
N ARG A 276 2.61 -14.64 -13.26
CA ARG A 276 3.84 -15.40 -13.02
C ARG A 276 4.24 -15.27 -11.57
N VAL A 277 4.35 -16.38 -10.85
CA VAL A 277 4.68 -16.35 -9.42
C VAL A 277 6.18 -16.53 -9.20
N SER A 278 6.81 -15.56 -8.54
CA SER A 278 8.21 -15.66 -8.14
C SER A 278 8.40 -16.83 -7.15
N PRO A 279 9.40 -17.72 -7.37
CA PRO A 279 9.64 -18.85 -6.49
C PRO A 279 10.14 -18.39 -5.12
N THR A 280 10.91 -17.30 -5.05
CA THR A 280 11.47 -16.76 -3.80
C THR A 280 11.31 -15.24 -3.76
N PRO A 281 11.36 -14.60 -2.58
CA PRO A 281 11.29 -13.14 -2.52
C PRO A 281 12.49 -12.46 -3.19
N ALA A 282 13.64 -13.14 -3.30
CA ALA A 282 14.87 -12.63 -3.91
C ALA A 282 14.85 -12.59 -5.45
N ARG A 283 13.85 -13.20 -6.09
CA ARG A 283 13.79 -13.35 -7.56
C ARG A 283 12.63 -12.60 -8.21
N ILE A 284 11.96 -11.70 -7.50
CA ILE A 284 10.81 -10.94 -8.01
C ILE A 284 11.20 -10.14 -9.25
N GLY A 285 12.30 -9.36 -9.19
CA GLY A 285 12.76 -8.55 -10.31
C GLY A 285 13.20 -9.39 -11.51
N GLU A 286 13.96 -10.46 -11.29
CA GLU A 286 14.37 -11.40 -12.35
C GLU A 286 13.16 -12.07 -13.01
N THR A 287 12.18 -12.49 -12.21
CA THR A 287 10.95 -13.13 -12.69
C THR A 287 10.17 -12.18 -13.61
N LEU A 288 10.11 -10.89 -13.25
CA LEU A 288 9.46 -9.87 -14.07
C LEU A 288 10.22 -9.64 -15.38
N VAL A 289 11.55 -9.52 -15.34
CA VAL A 289 12.37 -9.41 -16.56
C VAL A 289 12.16 -10.63 -17.47
N GLY A 290 12.13 -11.84 -16.91
CA GLY A 290 11.87 -13.06 -17.66
C GLY A 290 10.49 -13.07 -18.31
N LEU A 291 9.45 -12.61 -17.59
CA LEU A 291 8.10 -12.46 -18.13
C LEU A 291 8.07 -11.47 -19.31
N LEU A 292 8.67 -10.30 -19.14
CA LEU A 292 8.72 -9.26 -20.18
C LEU A 292 9.48 -9.70 -21.44
N LYS A 293 10.47 -10.59 -21.29
CA LYS A 293 11.22 -11.18 -22.41
C LYS A 293 10.54 -12.41 -23.03
N GLY A 294 9.36 -12.82 -22.55
CA GLY A 294 8.67 -14.02 -23.03
C GLY A 294 9.38 -15.33 -22.67
N GLN A 295 10.26 -15.33 -21.67
CA GLN A 295 10.93 -16.55 -21.21
C GLN A 295 9.92 -17.46 -20.50
N PRO A 296 10.03 -18.80 -20.61
CA PRO A 296 9.17 -19.71 -19.86
C PRO A 296 9.43 -19.62 -18.35
N GLU A 297 8.45 -20.03 -17.54
CA GLU A 297 8.65 -20.18 -16.09
C GLU A 297 9.65 -21.32 -15.83
N ASP A 298 10.64 -21.09 -14.98
CA ASP A 298 11.68 -22.09 -14.68
C ASP A 298 11.10 -23.24 -13.85
N ALA A 299 10.72 -24.32 -14.52
CA ALA A 299 10.11 -25.50 -13.92
C ALA A 299 10.98 -26.16 -12.83
N ARG A 300 12.30 -25.93 -12.81
CA ARG A 300 13.19 -26.48 -11.77
C ARG A 300 13.12 -25.66 -10.48
N ALA A 301 12.88 -24.36 -10.58
CA ALA A 301 12.70 -23.49 -9.42
C ALA A 301 11.33 -23.69 -8.73
N THR A 302 10.37 -24.32 -9.42
CA THR A 302 9.05 -24.66 -8.88
C THR A 302 8.95 -26.06 -8.27
N ALA A 303 9.92 -26.93 -8.55
CA ALA A 303 9.93 -28.34 -8.11
C ALA A 303 10.89 -28.62 -6.94
N ALA A 304 11.68 -27.63 -6.52
CA ALA A 304 12.60 -27.72 -5.39
C ALA A 304 12.02 -26.98 -4.16
N GLU A 305 10.89 -27.46 -3.63
CA GLU A 305 10.25 -27.07 -2.36
C GLU A 305 9.12 -28.08 -2.05
#